data_AF-A0A2E9MMC9-F1
#
_entry.id   AF-A0A2E9MMC9-F1
#
_cell.length_a   1.000
_cell.length_b   1.000
_cell.length_c   1.000
_cell.angle_alpha   90.00
_cell.angle_beta   90.00
_cell.angle_gamma   90.00
#
_symmetry.space_group_name_H-M   'P 1'
#
loop_
_entity.id
_entity.type
_entity.pdbx_description
1 polymer ?
#
loop_
_entity_poly.entity_id
_entity_poly.type
_entity_poly.pdbx_seq_one_letter_code
_entity_poly.pdbx_strand_id
1 'polypeptide(L)'
;GLYNALASYVTGRRIHDLTSGFRAIRRDVARRFAGLLPNGFSYPTTITLCLMRAGHSVLYQPIEAAKRTGKSKIRLFSDGTKFLMVIAKICMLFAPMKIFLPVSVYLFLMGLGYYGYTFQTEHRFTNMSMLLFTTSVVIFMMGLLAEQIAQLRFERTEEAPADG
;
A
#
# COMPACT_ATOMS: atom_id res chain seq x y z
N GLY A 1 15.16 -4.98 -2.73
CA GLY A 1 14.50 -5.04 -4.05
C GLY A 1 13.36 -4.05 -4.13
N LEU A 2 12.83 -3.80 -5.34
CA LEU A 2 11.75 -2.82 -5.60
C LEU A 2 10.55 -2.99 -4.66
N TYR A 3 10.12 -4.24 -4.45
CA TYR A 3 9.03 -4.60 -3.55
C TYR A 3 9.24 -4.18 -2.09
N ASN A 4 10.46 -4.35 -1.56
CA ASN A 4 10.78 -3.93 -0.19
C ASN A 4 10.80 -2.40 -0.08
N ALA A 5 11.27 -1.70 -1.12
CA ALA A 5 11.26 -0.24 -1.15
C ALA A 5 9.82 0.31 -1.19
N LEU A 6 8.97 -0.25 -2.06
CA LEU A 6 7.55 0.10 -2.17
C LEU A 6 6.82 -0.15 -0.84
N ALA A 7 7.02 -1.32 -0.27
CA ALA A 7 6.43 -1.67 1.01
C ALA A 7 6.95 -0.79 2.16
N SER A 8 8.23 -0.42 2.16
CA SER A 8 8.80 0.49 3.17
C SER A 8 8.25 1.91 3.06
N TYR A 9 8.08 2.41 1.82
CA TYR A 9 7.44 3.70 1.56
C TYR A 9 6.00 3.73 2.10
N VAL A 10 5.26 2.66 1.82
CA VAL A 10 3.87 2.48 2.25
C VAL A 10 3.76 2.43 3.78
N THR A 11 4.54 1.59 4.45
CA THR A 11 4.47 1.43 5.90
C THR A 11 5.14 2.55 6.67
N GLY A 12 5.98 3.37 6.01
CA GLY A 12 6.82 4.36 6.68
C GLY A 12 7.91 3.74 7.57
N ARG A 13 8.12 2.42 7.50
CA ARG A 13 9.16 1.70 8.24
C ARG A 13 10.02 0.91 7.28
N ARG A 14 11.32 0.84 7.56
CA ARG A 14 12.26 0.10 6.72
C ARG A 14 12.02 -1.40 6.83
N ILE A 15 11.69 -2.04 5.70
CA ILE A 15 11.44 -3.47 5.63
C ILE A 15 12.64 -4.15 4.99
N HIS A 16 13.32 -4.99 5.77
CA HIS A 16 14.50 -5.72 5.32
C HIS A 16 14.12 -6.92 4.45
N ASP A 17 13.12 -7.71 4.89
CA ASP A 17 12.59 -8.85 4.12
C ASP A 17 11.08 -9.00 4.34
N LEU A 18 10.30 -8.80 3.27
CA LEU A 18 8.85 -9.03 3.26
C LEU A 18 8.46 -10.50 3.14
N THR A 19 9.31 -11.30 2.50
CA THR A 19 8.95 -12.62 1.99
C THR A 19 9.41 -13.75 2.89
N SER A 20 10.22 -13.47 3.92
CA SER A 20 10.59 -14.46 4.91
C SER A 20 9.35 -15.07 5.57
N GLY A 21 9.23 -16.39 5.47
CA GLY A 21 8.20 -17.18 6.16
C GLY A 21 8.60 -17.61 7.56
N PHE A 22 9.86 -17.38 7.98
CA PHE A 22 10.33 -17.75 9.31
C PHE A 22 10.10 -16.61 10.30
N ARG A 23 9.07 -16.76 11.15
CA ARG A 23 8.56 -15.68 12.02
C ARG A 23 7.96 -16.22 13.31
N ALA A 24 8.07 -15.44 14.38
CA ALA A 24 7.34 -15.63 15.62
C ALA A 24 6.43 -14.42 15.86
N ILE A 25 5.15 -14.66 16.13
CA ILE A 25 4.13 -13.63 16.39
C ILE A 25 3.30 -14.12 17.57
N ARG A 26 2.91 -13.22 18.49
CA ARG A 26 1.99 -13.57 19.57
C ARG A 26 0.62 -13.96 19.02
N ARG A 27 0.01 -15.01 19.59
CA ARG A 27 -1.23 -15.62 19.07
C ARG A 27 -2.41 -14.66 19.05
N ASP A 28 -2.59 -13.90 20.12
CA ASP A 28 -3.61 -12.86 20.29
C ASP A 28 -3.54 -11.82 19.15
N VAL A 29 -2.33 -11.34 18.85
CA VAL A 29 -2.10 -10.37 17.77
C VAL A 29 -2.37 -11.00 16.41
N ALA A 30 -1.89 -12.22 16.16
CA ALA A 30 -2.09 -12.91 14.89
C ALA A 30 -3.58 -13.15 14.59
N ARG A 31 -4.39 -13.49 15.61
CA ARG A 31 -5.84 -13.71 15.46
C ARG A 31 -6.58 -12.45 15.01
N ARG A 32 -6.19 -11.27 15.48
CA ARG A 32 -6.81 -9.98 15.07
C ARG A 32 -6.69 -9.73 13.56
N PHE A 33 -5.58 -10.13 12.96
CA PHE A 33 -5.34 -9.91 11.53
C PHE A 33 -5.68 -11.12 10.65
N ALA A 34 -6.04 -12.26 11.23
CA ALA A 34 -6.28 -13.49 10.49
C ALA A 34 -7.33 -13.34 9.38
N GLY A 35 -8.42 -12.61 9.65
CA GLY A 35 -9.48 -12.35 8.66
C GLY A 35 -9.09 -11.39 7.52
N LEU A 36 -7.97 -10.69 7.64
CA LEU A 36 -7.44 -9.79 6.60
C LEU A 36 -6.44 -10.49 5.67
N LEU A 37 -5.96 -11.67 6.06
CA LEU A 37 -4.98 -12.43 5.30
C LEU A 37 -5.62 -12.97 4.02
N PRO A 38 -4.94 -12.84 2.87
CA PRO A 38 -5.39 -13.50 1.64
C PRO A 38 -5.25 -15.02 1.78
N ASN A 39 -6.14 -15.78 1.15
CA ASN A 39 -6.17 -17.26 1.14
C ASN A 39 -5.01 -17.90 0.33
N GLY A 40 -3.83 -17.26 0.25
CA GLY A 40 -2.73 -17.70 -0.62
C GLY A 40 -1.33 -17.28 -0.17
N PHE A 41 -0.36 -17.36 -1.10
CA PHE A 41 1.08 -17.27 -0.85
C PHE A 41 1.58 -15.94 -0.26
N SER A 42 0.75 -14.89 -0.24
CA SER A 42 1.09 -13.56 0.28
C SER A 42 0.78 -13.37 1.77
N TYR A 43 0.47 -14.44 2.51
CA TYR A 43 0.24 -14.37 3.95
C TYR A 43 1.40 -13.74 4.75
N PRO A 44 2.70 -14.05 4.49
CA PRO A 44 3.79 -13.53 5.31
C PRO A 44 3.92 -12.02 5.10
N THR A 45 3.84 -11.58 3.84
CA THR A 45 3.81 -10.17 3.46
C THR A 45 2.68 -9.45 4.18
N THR A 46 1.45 -9.95 4.05
CA THR A 46 0.25 -9.30 4.58
C THR A 46 0.35 -9.13 6.09
N ILE A 47 0.76 -10.18 6.80
CA ILE A 47 0.86 -10.11 8.26
C ILE A 47 1.96 -9.15 8.72
N THR A 48 3.12 -9.06 8.03
CA THR A 48 4.14 -8.03 8.38
C THR A 48 3.57 -6.63 8.26
N LEU A 49 2.90 -6.37 7.13
CA LEU A 49 2.44 -5.04 6.79
C LEU A 49 1.30 -4.60 7.72
N CYS A 50 0.37 -5.52 8.02
CA CYS A 50 -0.66 -5.30 9.03
C CYS A 50 -0.06 -5.03 10.42
N LEU A 51 0.90 -5.85 10.88
CA LEU A 51 1.56 -5.67 12.17
C LEU A 51 2.27 -4.31 12.27
N MET A 52 3.08 -3.96 11.26
CA MET A 52 3.82 -2.70 11.26
C MET A 52 2.89 -1.50 11.23
N ARG A 53 1.79 -1.57 10.49
CA ARG A 53 0.88 -0.43 10.33
C ARG A 53 -0.09 -0.29 11.49
N ALA A 54 -0.43 -1.38 12.18
CA ALA A 54 -1.13 -1.37 13.46
C ALA A 54 -0.26 -0.92 14.64
N GLY A 55 0.98 -0.47 14.38
CA GLY A 55 1.87 0.08 15.41
C GLY A 55 2.68 -0.95 16.20
N HIS A 56 2.56 -2.25 15.89
CA HIS A 56 3.37 -3.26 16.56
C HIS A 56 4.85 -3.16 16.16
N SER A 57 5.74 -3.38 17.12
CA SER A 57 7.18 -3.46 16.89
C SER A 57 7.54 -4.75 16.17
N VAL A 58 8.23 -4.64 15.04
CA VAL A 58 8.76 -5.79 14.27
C VAL A 58 10.28 -5.73 14.33
N LEU A 59 10.89 -6.77 14.88
CA LEU A 59 12.33 -6.93 14.95
C LEU A 59 12.80 -7.92 13.88
N TYR A 60 13.90 -7.58 13.18
CA TYR A 60 14.56 -8.46 12.23
C TYR A 60 15.79 -9.08 12.89
N GLN A 61 15.78 -10.39 13.10
CA GLN A 61 16.94 -11.14 13.57
C GLN A 61 17.69 -11.73 12.37
N PRO A 62 19.00 -11.43 12.17
CA PRO A 62 19.77 -12.08 11.13
C PRO A 62 19.88 -13.58 11.43
N ILE A 63 19.59 -14.39 10.42
CA ILE A 63 19.80 -15.84 10.45
C ILE A 63 20.68 -16.23 9.25
N GLU A 64 21.64 -17.10 9.47
CA GLU A 64 22.37 -17.74 8.36
C GLU A 64 21.51 -18.88 7.82
N ALA A 65 20.81 -18.62 6.71
CA ALA A 65 20.05 -19.64 6.02
C ALA A 65 20.99 -20.48 5.13
N ALA A 66 20.91 -21.81 5.25
CA ALA A 66 21.63 -22.71 4.37
C ALA A 66 21.28 -22.46 2.89
N LYS A 67 22.29 -22.53 2.02
CA LYS A 67 22.14 -22.29 0.58
C LYS A 67 21.19 -23.34 -0.01
N ARG A 68 20.03 -22.92 -0.52
CA ARG A 68 19.03 -23.82 -1.11
C ARG A 68 19.57 -24.48 -2.39
N THR A 69 19.47 -25.81 -2.46
CA THR A 69 19.64 -26.61 -3.68
C THR A 69 18.31 -26.72 -4.44
N GLY A 70 17.89 -25.65 -5.13
CA GLY A 70 16.68 -25.68 -5.95
C GLY A 70 16.34 -24.35 -6.64
N LYS A 71 15.69 -24.42 -7.82
CA LYS A 71 15.21 -23.22 -8.55
C LYS A 71 14.03 -22.59 -7.81
N SER A 72 14.08 -21.28 -7.57
CA SER A 72 12.97 -20.54 -6.95
C SER A 72 11.69 -20.70 -7.77
N LYS A 73 10.64 -21.26 -7.18
CA LYS A 73 9.30 -21.37 -7.81
C LYS A 73 8.58 -20.02 -7.90
N ILE A 74 9.11 -18.96 -7.27
CA ILE A 74 8.49 -17.64 -7.25
C ILE A 74 8.75 -16.96 -8.60
N ARG A 75 7.70 -16.81 -9.40
CA ARG A 75 7.77 -16.13 -10.70
C ARG A 75 7.51 -14.65 -10.46
N LEU A 76 8.59 -13.86 -10.43
CA LEU A 76 8.60 -12.43 -10.03
C LEU A 76 7.55 -11.55 -10.74
N PHE A 77 7.17 -11.89 -11.99
CA PHE A 77 6.17 -11.16 -12.78
C PHE A 77 4.74 -11.68 -12.59
N SER A 78 4.52 -13.00 -12.53
CA SER A 78 3.16 -13.57 -12.39
C SER A 78 2.66 -13.49 -10.95
N ASP A 79 3.55 -13.62 -9.96
CA ASP A 79 3.22 -13.43 -8.53
C ASP A 79 3.33 -11.96 -8.12
N GLY A 80 4.01 -11.13 -8.92
CA GLY A 80 4.22 -9.71 -8.65
C GLY A 80 2.94 -8.87 -8.59
N THR A 81 1.95 -9.16 -9.42
CA THR A 81 0.66 -8.44 -9.42
C THR A 81 -0.17 -8.74 -8.18
N LYS A 82 -0.23 -10.02 -7.75
CA LYS A 82 -0.87 -10.42 -6.49
C LYS A 82 -0.20 -9.73 -5.30
N PHE A 83 1.13 -9.67 -5.32
CA PHE A 83 1.90 -8.99 -4.29
C PHE A 83 1.64 -7.47 -4.27
N LEU A 84 1.58 -6.83 -5.45
CA LEU A 84 1.24 -5.42 -5.57
C LEU A 84 -0.19 -5.13 -5.07
N MET A 85 -1.16 -5.97 -5.42
CA MET A 85 -2.53 -5.88 -4.91
C MET A 85 -2.58 -5.99 -3.38
N VAL A 86 -1.77 -6.86 -2.78
CA VAL A 86 -1.70 -7.00 -1.33
C VAL A 86 -1.13 -5.74 -0.68
N ILE A 87 -0.03 -5.21 -1.22
CA ILE A 87 0.52 -3.93 -0.73
C ILE A 87 -0.54 -2.84 -0.86
N ALA A 88 -1.13 -2.68 -2.04
CA ALA A 88 -2.14 -1.65 -2.31
C ALA A 88 -3.37 -1.80 -1.40
N LYS A 89 -3.84 -3.02 -1.14
CA LYS A 89 -4.95 -3.31 -0.22
C LYS A 89 -4.61 -2.86 1.20
N ILE A 90 -3.39 -3.13 1.67
CA ILE A 90 -2.97 -2.73 3.01
C ILE A 90 -2.74 -1.22 3.08
N CYS A 91 -2.17 -0.59 2.04
CA CYS A 91 -2.14 0.87 1.95
C CYS A 91 -3.55 1.45 2.06
N MET A 92 -4.49 0.97 1.24
CA MET A 92 -5.86 1.48 1.20
C MET A 92 -6.59 1.27 2.52
N LEU A 93 -6.27 0.20 3.24
CA LEU A 93 -6.87 -0.09 4.54
C LEU A 93 -6.43 0.88 5.63
N PHE A 94 -5.18 1.36 5.58
CA PHE A 94 -4.61 2.09 6.70
C PHE A 94 -4.19 3.54 6.39
N ALA A 95 -3.85 3.87 5.16
CA ALA A 95 -3.41 5.20 4.73
C ALA A 95 -3.63 5.38 3.22
N PRO A 96 -4.90 5.35 2.75
CA PRO A 96 -5.23 5.46 1.34
C PRO A 96 -4.63 6.70 0.68
N MET A 97 -4.52 7.83 1.39
CA MET A 97 -3.91 9.05 0.84
C MET A 97 -2.50 8.86 0.29
N LYS A 98 -1.71 7.91 0.83
CA LYS A 98 -0.37 7.61 0.28
C LYS A 98 -0.40 7.08 -1.16
N ILE A 99 -1.53 6.56 -1.63
CA ILE A 99 -1.71 6.12 -3.02
C ILE A 99 -2.38 7.21 -3.85
N PHE A 100 -3.49 7.76 -3.37
CA PHE A 100 -4.29 8.71 -4.15
C PHE A 100 -3.60 10.06 -4.36
N LEU A 101 -2.80 10.51 -3.38
CA LEU A 101 -2.07 11.78 -3.46
C LEU A 101 -1.04 11.83 -4.60
N PRO A 102 -0.07 10.90 -4.72
CA PRO A 102 0.91 10.96 -5.81
C PRO A 102 0.25 10.83 -7.20
N VAL A 103 -0.83 10.06 -7.32
CA VAL A 103 -1.58 9.90 -8.58
C VAL A 103 -2.31 11.19 -8.96
N SER A 104 -3.03 11.80 -8.02
CA SER A 104 -3.73 13.07 -8.26
C SER A 104 -2.76 14.20 -8.59
N VAL A 105 -1.66 14.33 -7.87
CA VAL A 105 -0.60 15.32 -8.14
C VAL A 105 0.03 15.09 -9.52
N TYR A 106 0.34 13.84 -9.87
CA TYR A 106 0.87 13.51 -11.19
C TYR A 106 -0.08 13.95 -12.32
N LEU A 107 -1.37 13.63 -12.21
CA LEU A 107 -2.37 14.03 -13.19
C LEU A 107 -2.58 15.55 -13.23
N PHE A 108 -2.51 16.22 -12.08
CA PHE A 108 -2.61 17.68 -12.00
C PHE A 108 -1.45 18.36 -12.73
N LEU A 109 -0.22 17.92 -12.46
CA LEU A 109 0.98 18.44 -13.11
C LEU A 109 0.99 18.13 -14.61
N MET A 110 0.53 16.94 -15.01
CA MET A 110 0.36 16.59 -16.41
C MET A 110 -0.69 17.49 -17.09
N GLY A 111 -1.82 17.75 -16.43
CA GLY A 111 -2.85 18.69 -16.90
C GLY A 111 -2.32 20.11 -17.02
N LEU A 112 -1.51 20.56 -16.06
CA LEU A 112 -0.87 21.88 -16.07
C LEU A 112 0.16 22.01 -17.18
N GLY A 113 1.00 21.00 -17.38
CA GLY A 113 1.98 20.97 -18.47
C GLY A 113 1.30 20.96 -19.84
N TYR A 114 0.25 20.15 -19.99
CA TYR A 114 -0.52 20.09 -21.23
C TYR A 114 -1.27 21.40 -21.51
N TYR A 115 -1.87 22.02 -20.48
CA TYR A 115 -2.47 23.34 -20.59
C TYR A 115 -1.44 24.42 -20.97
N GLY A 116 -0.25 24.40 -20.37
CA GLY A 116 0.83 25.31 -20.73
C GLY A 116 1.24 25.17 -22.19
N TYR A 117 1.36 23.93 -22.68
CA TYR A 117 1.63 23.65 -24.09
C TYR A 117 0.55 24.19 -25.02
N THR A 118 -0.73 23.87 -24.77
CA THR A 118 -1.83 24.31 -25.65
C THR A 118 -2.09 25.82 -25.56
N PHE A 119 -1.82 26.43 -24.42
CA PHE A 119 -1.92 27.88 -24.25
C PHE A 119 -0.87 28.62 -25.08
N GLN A 120 0.35 28.08 -25.21
CA GLN A 120 1.39 28.70 -26.03
C GLN A 120 1.18 28.49 -27.54
N THR A 121 0.61 27.37 -27.96
CA THR A 121 0.42 27.07 -29.39
C THR A 121 -0.90 27.60 -29.95
N GLU A 122 -2.00 27.45 -29.22
CA GLU A 122 -3.35 27.70 -29.72
C GLU A 122 -4.12 28.78 -28.93
N HIS A 123 -3.56 29.26 -27.81
CA HIS A 123 -4.25 30.16 -26.85
C HIS A 123 -5.63 29.64 -26.42
N ARG A 124 -5.84 28.32 -26.48
CA ARG A 124 -7.13 27.67 -26.18
C ARG A 124 -6.98 26.71 -25.02
N PHE A 125 -8.01 26.73 -24.18
CA PHE A 125 -8.24 25.68 -23.20
C PHE A 125 -8.87 24.48 -23.91
N THR A 126 -8.18 23.34 -23.90
CA THR A 126 -8.64 22.13 -24.58
C THR A 126 -9.44 21.25 -23.63
N ASN A 127 -10.35 20.45 -24.20
CA ASN A 127 -11.15 19.48 -23.43
C ASN A 127 -10.27 18.47 -22.67
N MET A 128 -9.07 18.17 -23.19
CA MET A 128 -8.15 17.23 -22.56
C MET A 128 -7.49 17.81 -21.30
N SER A 129 -7.10 19.10 -21.30
CA SER A 129 -6.65 19.79 -20.07
C SER A 129 -7.76 19.79 -19.01
N MET A 130 -9.00 20.10 -19.41
CA MET A 130 -10.15 20.05 -18.52
C MET A 130 -10.32 18.67 -17.90
N LEU A 131 -10.26 17.61 -18.71
CA LEU A 131 -10.42 16.23 -18.27
C LEU A 131 -9.32 15.81 -17.29
N LEU A 132 -8.06 16.17 -17.55
CA LEU A 132 -6.95 15.86 -16.64
C LEU A 132 -7.12 16.55 -15.29
N PHE A 133 -7.52 17.83 -15.28
CA PHE A 133 -7.78 18.56 -14.04
C PHE A 133 -8.97 18.00 -13.26
N THR A 134 -10.12 17.76 -13.92
CA THR A 134 -11.30 17.21 -13.24
C THR A 134 -11.02 15.82 -12.68
N THR A 135 -10.33 14.97 -13.45
CA THR A 135 -9.93 13.63 -12.98
C THR A 135 -8.98 13.70 -11.79
N SER A 136 -8.00 14.61 -11.81
CA SER A 136 -7.09 14.82 -10.68
C SER A 136 -7.84 15.20 -9.41
N VAL A 137 -8.77 16.18 -9.51
CA VAL A 137 -9.58 16.63 -8.37
C VAL A 137 -10.47 15.49 -7.86
N VAL A 138 -11.14 14.75 -8.74
CA VAL A 138 -11.98 13.60 -8.34
C VAL A 138 -11.17 12.53 -7.61
N ILE A 139 -9.98 12.18 -8.12
CA ILE A 139 -9.09 11.21 -7.47
C ILE A 139 -8.62 11.71 -6.10
N PHE A 140 -8.31 13.00 -5.98
CA PHE A 140 -7.94 13.61 -4.70
C PHE A 140 -9.09 13.57 -3.69
N MET A 141 -10.30 13.96 -4.09
CA MET A 141 -11.49 13.89 -3.24
C MET A 141 -11.83 12.46 -2.82
N MET A 142 -11.72 11.50 -3.75
CA MET A 142 -11.89 10.08 -3.43
C MET A 142 -10.84 9.60 -2.42
N GLY A 143 -9.60 10.10 -2.52
CA GLY A 143 -8.54 9.86 -1.55
C GLY A 143 -8.90 10.36 -0.14
N LEU A 144 -9.44 11.58 -0.04
CA LEU A 144 -9.89 12.15 1.24
C LEU A 144 -11.04 11.34 1.85
N LEU A 145 -12.02 10.94 1.03
CA LEU A 145 -13.13 10.08 1.49
C LEU A 145 -12.63 8.73 1.98
N ALA A 146 -11.71 8.10 1.25
CA ALA A 146 -11.10 6.84 1.65
C ALA A 146 -10.35 6.98 2.98
N GLU A 147 -9.64 8.09 3.20
CA GLU A 147 -8.92 8.36 4.46
C GLU A 147 -9.90 8.46 5.64
N GLN A 148 -11.02 9.16 5.47
CA GLN A 148 -12.04 9.24 6.52
C GLN A 148 -12.66 7.87 6.82
N ILE A 149 -12.95 7.07 5.80
CA ILE A 149 -13.46 5.70 5.98
C ILE A 149 -12.43 4.84 6.73
N ALA A 150 -11.14 5.00 6.43
CA ALA A 150 -10.07 4.30 7.13
C ALA A 150 -10.01 4.72 8.60
N GLN A 151 -10.08 6.03 8.89
CA GLN A 151 -10.08 6.55 10.27
C GLN A 151 -11.27 6.03 11.09
N LEU A 152 -12.49 6.06 10.54
CA LEU A 152 -13.69 5.51 11.18
C LEU A 152 -13.57 4.02 11.50
N ARG A 153 -12.85 3.25 10.67
CA ARG A 153 -12.60 1.83 10.93
C ARG A 153 -11.66 1.63 12.13
N PHE A 154 -10.64 2.48 12.28
CA PHE A 154 -9.73 2.40 13.42
C PHE A 154 -10.42 2.76 14.73
N GLU A 155 -11.24 3.82 14.73
CA GLU A 155 -12.02 4.24 15.90
C GLU A 155 -12.89 3.08 16.44
N ARG A 156 -13.62 2.37 15.58
CA ARG A 156 -14.40 1.18 15.96
C ARG A 156 -13.56 0.01 16.49
N THR A 157 -12.29 -0.07 16.10
CA THR A 157 -11.41 -1.17 16.55
C THR A 157 -10.83 -0.86 17.93
N GLU A 158 -10.68 0.41 18.29
CA GLU A 158 -10.26 0.85 19.63
C GLU A 158 -11.41 0.82 20.63
N GLU A 159 -12.65 1.07 20.20
CA GLU A 159 -13.85 1.01 21.05
C GLU A 159 -14.33 -0.41 21.38
N ALA A 160 -13.85 -1.46 20.69
CA ALA A 160 -14.18 -2.84 21.04
C ALA A 160 -13.58 -3.14 22.43
N PRO A 161 -14.39 -3.20 23.50
CA PRO A 161 -13.88 -3.38 24.85
C PRO A 161 -13.18 -4.73 24.94
N ALA A 162 -12.10 -4.75 25.70
CA ALA A 162 -11.56 -5.96 26.28
C ALA A 162 -12.57 -6.52 27.30
N ASP A 163 -13.68 -7.05 26.81
CA ASP A 163 -14.64 -7.79 27.63
C ASP A 163 -14.28 -9.28 27.59
N GLY A 164 -13.71 -9.76 28.71
CA GLY A 164 -13.62 -11.18 29.08
C GLY A 164 -12.24 -11.80 29.00
#